data_AF-A0A7X1KPV1-F1
#
_entry.id   AF-A0A7X1KPV1-F1
#
_cell.length_a   1.000
_cell.length_b   1.000
_cell.length_c   1.000
_cell.angle_alpha   90.00
_cell.angle_beta   90.00
_cell.angle_gamma   90.00
#
_symmetry.space_group_name_H-M   'P 1'
#
loop_
_entity.id
_entity.type
_entity.pdbx_description
1 polymer ?
#
loop_
_entity_poly.entity_id
_entity_poly.type
_entity_poly.pdbx_seq_one_letter_code
_entity_poly.pdbx_strand_id
1 'polypeptide(L)'
;MPLLLAGCSDPAAGPTRRGADRVPAARVVGPAATCIPLTAFRETQVRDGQTIDFLAGRRGWRTTLPARCPGLTIDRSFTYATSITQLCSMDIIRVLQRLGPDLVPGAACGLGPFVPIELPERS
;
A
#
# COMPACT_ATOMS: atom_id res chain seq x y z
N MET A 1 34.89 10.89 -51.62
CA MET A 1 35.19 10.41 -50.25
C MET A 1 35.48 11.63 -49.40
N PRO A 2 34.72 11.91 -48.33
CA PRO A 2 34.99 11.23 -47.05
C PRO A 2 33.77 10.89 -46.15
N LEU A 3 34.04 9.90 -45.29
CA LEU A 3 33.64 9.60 -43.91
C LEU A 3 32.17 9.66 -43.43
N LEU A 4 31.72 8.47 -43.04
CA LEU A 4 30.64 8.12 -42.12
C LEU A 4 30.86 8.69 -40.70
N LEU A 5 29.77 9.10 -40.03
CA LEU A 5 29.62 8.99 -38.58
C LEU A 5 28.22 8.44 -38.26
N ALA A 6 28.18 7.19 -37.83
CA ALA A 6 27.04 6.56 -37.19
C ALA A 6 26.93 7.07 -35.75
N GLY A 7 25.77 7.61 -35.38
CA GLY A 7 25.43 7.94 -34.00
C GLY A 7 24.25 7.08 -33.55
N CYS A 8 24.52 5.99 -32.83
CA CYS A 8 23.48 5.30 -32.07
C CYS A 8 23.21 6.11 -30.80
N SER A 9 22.06 6.78 -30.74
CA SER A 9 21.54 7.32 -29.48
C SER A 9 20.69 6.26 -28.81
N ASP A 10 21.23 5.60 -27.79
CA ASP A 10 20.49 4.71 -26.90
C ASP A 10 20.35 5.40 -25.53
N PRO A 11 19.29 6.19 -25.28
CA PRO A 11 18.96 6.58 -23.93
C PRO A 11 18.25 5.42 -23.25
N ALA A 12 19.03 4.82 -22.36
CA ALA A 12 18.62 3.89 -21.33
C ALA A 12 17.37 4.31 -20.54
N ALA A 13 16.88 3.31 -19.79
CA ALA A 13 15.88 3.38 -18.72
C ALA A 13 14.45 3.04 -19.14
N GLY A 14 14.21 1.74 -19.34
CA GLY A 14 12.89 1.18 -19.06
C GLY A 14 12.46 1.51 -17.61
N PRO A 15 11.15 1.71 -17.36
CA PRO A 15 10.67 2.09 -16.04
C PRO A 15 11.00 1.01 -15.02
N THR A 16 11.73 1.40 -13.98
CA THR A 16 12.12 0.58 -12.85
C THR A 16 10.88 0.00 -12.15
N ARG A 17 10.45 -1.21 -12.53
CA ARG A 17 9.50 -2.02 -11.73
C ARG A 17 10.19 -2.61 -10.50
N ARG A 18 10.80 -1.76 -9.64
CA ARG A 18 11.42 -2.21 -8.38
C ARG A 18 10.45 -2.22 -7.18
N GLY A 19 9.18 -1.86 -7.39
CA GLY A 19 8.16 -1.82 -6.34
C GLY A 19 7.17 -2.98 -6.33
N ALA A 20 6.84 -3.54 -7.49
CA ALA A 20 5.81 -4.59 -7.60
C ALA A 20 6.26 -5.94 -6.99
N ASP A 21 7.56 -6.18 -6.93
CA ASP A 21 8.16 -7.45 -6.49
C ASP A 21 8.18 -7.65 -4.96
N ARG A 22 7.84 -6.63 -4.16
CA ARG A 22 7.89 -6.71 -2.68
C ARG A 22 6.55 -6.99 -2.02
N VAL A 23 5.45 -6.79 -2.71
CA VAL A 23 4.13 -7.05 -2.15
C VAL A 23 3.88 -8.55 -2.21
N PRO A 24 3.68 -9.25 -1.07
CA PRO A 24 3.46 -10.69 -1.09
C PRO A 24 2.28 -11.04 -1.98
N ALA A 25 2.46 -12.09 -2.78
CA ALA A 25 1.38 -12.70 -3.53
C ALA A 25 0.24 -13.04 -2.55
N ALA A 26 -0.98 -12.71 -2.94
CA ALA A 26 -2.16 -12.98 -2.15
C ALA A 26 -3.26 -13.48 -3.09
N ARG A 27 -3.94 -14.55 -2.70
CA ARG A 27 -5.08 -15.07 -3.47
C ARG A 27 -6.30 -14.21 -3.18
N VAL A 28 -6.91 -13.62 -4.20
CA VAL A 28 -8.21 -12.95 -4.07
C VAL A 28 -9.29 -14.01 -3.88
N VAL A 29 -10.12 -13.85 -2.85
CA VAL A 29 -11.13 -14.84 -2.45
C VAL A 29 -12.57 -14.35 -2.56
N GLY A 30 -12.80 -13.16 -3.10
CA GLY A 30 -14.13 -12.59 -3.24
C GLY A 30 -14.15 -11.17 -3.83
N PRO A 31 -15.35 -10.59 -4.00
CA PRO A 31 -15.51 -9.23 -4.51
C PRO A 31 -15.00 -8.18 -3.50
N ALA A 32 -14.58 -7.03 -4.01
CA ALA A 32 -14.13 -5.91 -3.17
C ALA A 32 -15.30 -5.33 -2.35
N ALA A 33 -15.03 -5.01 -1.09
CA ALA A 33 -15.95 -4.35 -0.18
C ALA A 33 -15.65 -2.86 -0.08
N THR A 34 -16.69 -2.05 0.09
CA THR A 34 -16.55 -0.60 0.33
C THR A 34 -16.13 -0.31 1.77
N CYS A 35 -16.59 -1.11 2.73
CA CYS A 35 -16.28 -0.97 4.15
C CYS A 35 -16.05 -2.34 4.79
N ILE A 36 -15.15 -2.39 5.78
CA ILE A 36 -14.86 -3.58 6.59
C ILE A 36 -15.07 -3.27 8.08
N PRO A 37 -15.56 -4.23 8.90
CA PRO A 37 -15.71 -4.01 10.34
C PRO A 37 -14.35 -3.84 11.01
N LEU A 38 -14.20 -2.87 11.91
CA LEU A 38 -12.95 -2.70 12.68
C LEU A 38 -12.61 -3.93 13.54
N THR A 39 -13.62 -4.72 13.92
CA THR A 39 -13.45 -5.96 14.68
C THR A 39 -13.10 -7.17 13.81
N ALA A 40 -13.06 -7.04 12.48
CA ALA A 40 -12.79 -8.15 11.57
C ALA A 40 -11.29 -8.39 11.31
N PHE A 41 -10.44 -7.44 11.67
CA PHE A 41 -8.99 -7.55 11.56
C PHE A 41 -8.32 -7.26 12.90
N ARG A 42 -7.07 -7.70 13.05
CA ARG A 42 -6.25 -7.54 14.26
C ARG A 42 -4.91 -6.89 13.96
N GLU A 43 -4.47 -6.99 12.71
CA GLU A 43 -3.19 -6.49 12.27
C GLU A 43 -3.36 -5.66 11.01
N THR A 44 -2.51 -4.63 10.87
CA THR A 44 -2.42 -3.84 9.66
C THR A 44 -0.97 -3.83 9.19
N GLN A 45 -0.72 -4.28 7.96
CA GLN A 45 0.61 -4.41 7.39
C GLN A 45 0.74 -3.52 6.16
N VAL A 46 1.62 -2.54 6.22
CA VAL A 46 1.99 -1.72 5.07
C VAL A 46 2.91 -2.54 4.17
N ARG A 47 2.50 -2.80 2.93
CA ARG A 47 3.29 -3.57 1.95
C ARG A 47 4.23 -2.70 1.14
N ASP A 48 3.80 -1.49 0.83
CA ASP A 48 4.56 -0.44 0.18
C ASP A 48 3.88 0.93 0.41
N GLY A 49 4.34 1.97 -0.28
CA GLY A 49 3.75 3.31 -0.17
C GLY A 49 2.36 3.50 -0.78
N GLN A 50 1.67 2.43 -1.17
CA GLN A 50 0.32 2.47 -1.75
C GLN A 50 -0.55 1.27 -1.39
N THR A 51 0.00 0.20 -0.80
CA THR A 51 -0.70 -1.06 -0.57
C THR A 51 -0.66 -1.42 0.91
N ILE A 52 -1.83 -1.70 1.47
CA ILE A 52 -2.00 -2.01 2.89
C ILE A 52 -2.88 -3.25 3.02
N ASP A 53 -2.47 -4.18 3.88
CA ASP A 53 -3.24 -5.36 4.25
C ASP A 53 -3.83 -5.21 5.66
N PHE A 54 -5.11 -5.52 5.82
CA PHE A 54 -5.83 -5.62 7.09
C PHE A 54 -6.12 -7.08 7.36
N LEU A 55 -5.47 -7.69 8.35
CA LEU A 55 -5.38 -9.13 8.50
C LEU A 55 -5.98 -9.64 9.82
N ALA A 56 -6.53 -10.85 9.74
CA ALA A 56 -6.85 -11.74 10.84
C ALA A 56 -6.22 -13.11 10.53
N GLY A 57 -5.00 -13.33 11.03
CA GLY A 57 -4.20 -14.49 10.65
C GLY A 57 -3.78 -14.41 9.18
N ARG A 58 -4.05 -15.47 8.40
CA ARG A 58 -3.72 -15.53 6.95
C ARG A 58 -4.79 -14.93 6.04
N ARG A 59 -5.91 -14.46 6.58
CA ARG A 59 -7.02 -13.91 5.79
C ARG A 59 -7.23 -12.45 6.14
N GLY A 60 -7.84 -11.72 5.22
CA GLY A 60 -8.17 -10.32 5.46
C GLY A 60 -8.48 -9.59 4.18
N TRP A 61 -8.09 -8.34 4.12
CA TRP A 61 -8.33 -7.48 2.97
C TRP A 61 -7.08 -6.72 2.58
N ARG A 62 -6.87 -6.57 1.28
CA ARG A 62 -5.86 -5.67 0.70
C ARG A 62 -6.56 -4.45 0.13
N THR A 63 -6.06 -3.27 0.47
CA THR A 63 -6.44 -2.03 -0.18
C THR A 63 -5.24 -1.46 -0.93
N THR A 64 -5.52 -0.88 -2.10
CA THR A 64 -4.54 -0.09 -2.85
C THR A 64 -5.05 1.35 -2.87
N LEU A 65 -4.27 2.26 -2.32
CA LEU A 65 -4.61 3.68 -2.24
C LEU A 65 -4.69 4.26 -3.66
N PRO A 66 -5.58 5.24 -3.91
CA PRO A 66 -5.74 5.85 -5.23
C PRO A 66 -4.48 6.58 -5.72
N ALA A 67 -3.63 7.04 -4.78
CA ALA A 67 -2.32 7.61 -5.05
C ALA A 67 -1.30 7.11 -4.02
N ARG A 68 0.00 7.17 -4.37
CA ARG A 68 1.07 6.89 -3.42
C ARG A 68 0.97 7.87 -2.25
N CYS A 69 1.08 7.34 -1.03
CA CYS A 69 0.97 8.10 0.19
C CYS A 69 2.35 8.57 0.67
N PRO A 70 2.61 9.88 0.77
CA PRO A 70 3.91 10.39 1.20
C PRO A 70 4.31 9.88 2.60
N GLY A 71 5.48 9.27 2.69
CA GLY A 71 6.00 8.73 3.95
C GLY A 71 5.43 7.36 4.37
N LEU A 72 4.48 6.79 3.61
CA LEU A 72 4.02 5.42 3.85
C LEU A 72 5.10 4.44 3.35
N THR A 73 5.68 3.68 4.28
CA THR A 73 6.69 2.65 4.00
C THR A 73 6.45 1.44 4.89
N ILE A 74 7.08 0.30 4.57
CA ILE A 74 6.89 -0.98 5.27
C ILE A 74 7.18 -0.86 6.79
N ASP A 75 8.11 0.02 7.17
CA ASP A 75 8.53 0.28 8.55
C ASP A 75 7.70 1.38 9.24
N ARG A 76 6.68 1.92 8.58
CA ARG A 76 5.90 3.05 9.11
C ARG A 76 4.52 2.62 9.55
N SER A 77 4.14 3.11 10.72
CA SER A 77 2.78 3.03 11.23
C SER A 77 1.94 4.19 10.70
N PHE A 78 0.63 4.01 10.68
CA PHE A 78 -0.32 5.06 10.39
C PHE A 78 -1.47 5.00 11.39
N THR A 79 -2.21 6.10 11.51
CA THR A 79 -3.48 6.16 12.22
C THR A 79 -4.61 6.38 11.22
N TYR A 80 -5.84 6.07 11.61
CA TYR A 80 -7.04 6.32 10.82
C TYR A 80 -8.12 6.89 11.71
N ALA A 81 -8.99 7.71 11.13
CA ALA A 81 -10.18 8.23 11.80
C ALA A 81 -11.40 7.77 11.02
N THR A 82 -12.28 7.01 11.68
CA THR A 82 -13.54 6.55 11.10
C THR A 82 -14.70 7.26 11.79
N SER A 83 -15.78 7.55 11.06
CA SER A 83 -17.00 8.14 11.65
C SER A 83 -17.96 7.09 12.22
N ILE A 84 -17.70 5.80 11.96
CA ILE A 84 -18.53 4.66 12.33
C ILE A 84 -17.63 3.49 12.78
N THR A 85 -18.23 2.37 13.22
CA THR A 85 -17.54 1.14 13.66
C THR A 85 -16.95 0.30 12.50
N GLN A 86 -16.75 0.92 11.34
CA GLN A 86 -16.23 0.32 10.13
C GLN A 86 -15.13 1.21 9.56
N LEU A 87 -14.18 0.60 8.85
CA LEU A 87 -13.22 1.31 8.01
C LEU A 87 -13.72 1.25 6.56
N CYS A 88 -13.96 2.40 5.97
CA CYS A 88 -14.49 2.56 4.63
C CYS A 88 -13.43 3.05 3.65
N SER A 89 -13.61 2.74 2.37
CA SER A 89 -12.70 3.13 1.27
C SER A 89 -12.57 4.64 1.11
N MET A 90 -13.51 5.43 1.63
CA MET A 90 -13.45 6.89 1.64
C MET A 90 -12.81 7.48 2.90
N ASP A 91 -12.47 6.64 3.89
CA ASP A 91 -11.77 7.11 5.08
C ASP A 91 -10.33 7.49 4.76
N ILE A 92 -9.75 8.29 5.66
CA ILE A 92 -8.42 8.84 5.51
C ILE A 92 -7.50 8.22 6.55
N ILE A 93 -6.34 7.75 6.08
CA ILE A 93 -5.21 7.41 6.93
C ILE A 93 -4.26 8.60 7.06
N ARG A 94 -3.57 8.68 8.20
CA ARG A 94 -2.47 9.61 8.43
C ARG A 94 -1.22 8.84 8.81
N VAL A 95 -0.16 8.99 8.03
CA VAL A 95 1.13 8.35 8.32
C VAL A 95 1.70 8.94 9.60
N LEU A 96 2.11 8.11 10.55
CA LEU A 96 2.74 8.59 11.78
C LEU A 96 4.22 8.90 11.52
N GLN A 97 4.62 10.10 11.93
CA GLN A 97 5.99 10.59 11.80
C GLN A 97 6.59 10.81 13.19
N ARG A 98 7.89 10.58 13.30
CA ARG A 98 8.62 10.83 14.55
C ARG A 98 8.97 12.31 14.64
N LEU A 99 8.53 12.95 15.72
CA LEU A 99 8.93 14.31 16.08
C LEU A 99 9.51 14.26 17.50
N GLY A 100 10.84 14.16 17.59
CA GLY A 100 11.51 13.90 18.87
C GLY A 100 11.10 12.53 19.45
N PRO A 101 10.70 12.46 20.74
CA PRO A 101 10.21 11.24 21.35
C PRO A 101 8.80 10.84 20.85
N ASP A 102 8.04 11.79 20.29
CA ASP A 102 6.62 11.62 19.99
C ASP A 102 6.35 11.09 18.58
N LEU A 103 5.18 10.46 18.41
CA LEU A 103 4.61 10.10 17.11
C LEU A 103 3.45 11.05 16.80
N VAL A 104 3.60 11.83 15.73
CA VAL A 104 2.60 12.81 15.30
C VAL A 104 2.00 12.43 13.95
N PRO A 105 0.70 12.71 13.71
CA PRO A 105 0.09 12.49 12.40
C PRO A 105 0.71 13.40 11.33
N GLY A 106 1.18 12.80 10.25
CA GLY A 106 1.74 13.48 9.07
C GLY A 106 0.77 13.49 7.89
N ALA A 107 1.29 13.12 6.71
CA ALA A 107 0.55 13.13 5.44
C ALA A 107 -0.76 12.35 5.52
N ALA A 108 -1.80 12.89 4.89
CA ALA A 108 -3.14 12.33 4.85
C ALA A 108 -3.42 11.71 3.48
N CYS A 109 -3.95 10.49 3.47
CA CYS A 109 -4.18 9.72 2.25
C CYS A 109 -5.53 9.01 2.32
N GLY A 110 -6.31 9.12 1.24
CA GLY A 110 -7.56 8.38 1.10
C GLY A 110 -7.29 6.89 0.93
N LEU A 111 -8.22 6.07 1.42
CA LEU A 111 -8.21 4.63 1.20
C LEU A 111 -8.78 4.26 -0.18
N GLY A 112 -8.74 2.98 -0.50
CA GLY A 112 -9.40 2.39 -1.65
C GLY A 112 -10.29 1.20 -1.24
N PRO A 113 -10.98 0.56 -2.19
CA PRO A 113 -11.78 -0.63 -1.92
C PRO A 113 -10.98 -1.75 -1.25
N PHE A 114 -11.66 -2.57 -0.45
CA PHE A 114 -11.05 -3.66 0.31
C PHE A 114 -11.25 -4.98 -0.42
N VAL A 115 -10.20 -5.47 -1.08
CA VAL A 115 -10.23 -6.76 -1.79
C VAL A 115 -9.96 -7.87 -0.78
N PRO A 116 -10.88 -8.83 -0.56
CA PRO A 116 -10.65 -9.93 0.35
C PRO A 116 -9.56 -10.87 -0.19
N ILE A 117 -8.58 -11.18 0.66
CA ILE A 117 -7.41 -11.98 0.30
C ILE A 117 -7.12 -13.10 1.29
N GLU A 118 -6.45 -14.13 0.81
CA GLU A 118 -5.76 -15.15 1.59
C GLU A 118 -4.27 -15.14 1.25
N LEU A 119 -3.43 -15.01 2.28
CA LEU A 119 -1.98 -15.06 2.17
C LEU A 119 -1.50 -16.53 2.12
N PRO A 120 -0.44 -16.81 1.34
CA PRO A 120 0.19 -18.13 1.34
C PRO A 120 0.72 -18.48 2.73
N GLU A 121 0.87 -19.77 2.99
CA GLU A 121 1.56 -20.24 4.19
C GLU A 121 3.01 -19.72 4.16
N ARG A 122 3.46 -19.17 5.28
CA ARG A 122 4.81 -18.63 5.41
C ARG A 122 5.75 -19.81 5.67
N SER A 123 6.35 -20.35 4.61
CA SER A 123 7.36 -21.43 4.67
C SER A 123 8.71 -20.95 5.16
#